data_AF-A0AAD9U852-F1
#
_entry.id   AF-A0AAD9U852-F1
#
_cell.length_a   1.000
_cell.length_b   1.000
_cell.length_c   1.000
_cell.angle_alpha   90.00
_cell.angle_beta   90.00
_cell.angle_gamma   90.00
#
_symmetry.space_group_name_H-M   'P 1'
#
loop_
_entity.id
_entity.type
_entity.pdbx_description
1 polymer ?
#
loop_
_entity_poly.entity_id
_entity_poly.type
_entity_poly.pdbx_seq_one_letter_code
_entity_poly.pdbx_strand_id
1 'polypeptide(L)'
;MVEELSVPENWLLPSKAFEESEWLRVTLHKWLDDEYCPEPTNVEVSKVAARTYYESLLEKQRDLGEISLKMARELELFLIRIAFMGHSHQ
;
A
#
# COMPACT_ATOMS: atom_id res chain seq x y z
N MET A 1 25.67 -0.82 -11.48
CA MET A 1 24.77 0.34 -11.46
C MET A 1 23.40 -0.21 -11.18
N VAL A 2 22.82 0.05 -10.00
CA VAL A 2 21.42 -0.35 -9.73
C VAL A 2 20.57 0.59 -10.57
N GLU A 3 19.78 0.06 -11.49
CA GLU A 3 18.83 0.88 -12.24
C GLU A 3 17.85 1.49 -11.25
N GLU A 4 17.71 2.81 -11.27
CA GLU A 4 16.82 3.54 -10.40
C GLU A 4 15.38 3.16 -10.79
N LEU A 5 14.75 2.34 -9.95
CA LEU A 5 13.38 1.86 -10.17
C LEU A 5 12.43 3.04 -9.98
N SER A 6 11.92 3.57 -11.09
CA SER A 6 10.99 4.69 -11.10
C SER A 6 9.66 4.30 -11.73
N VAL A 7 8.57 4.86 -11.19
CA VAL A 7 7.25 4.71 -11.82
C VAL A 7 7.18 5.51 -13.13
N PRO A 8 6.48 5.00 -14.16
CA PRO A 8 6.21 5.74 -15.39
C PRO A 8 5.51 7.09 -15.15
N GLU A 9 5.87 8.12 -15.92
CA GLU A 9 5.31 9.47 -15.73
C GLU A 9 3.80 9.55 -15.95
N ASN A 10 3.26 8.71 -16.84
CA ASN A 10 1.83 8.64 -17.09
C ASN A 10 1.04 8.14 -15.85
N TRP A 11 1.68 7.42 -14.92
CA TRP A 11 1.05 7.01 -13.66
C TRP A 11 0.80 8.19 -12.71
N LEU A 12 1.46 9.34 -12.92
CA LEU A 12 1.26 10.53 -12.10
C LEU A 12 -0.02 11.31 -12.47
N LEU A 13 -0.72 10.91 -13.53
CA LEU A 13 -2.03 11.47 -13.86
C LEU A 13 -3.08 10.93 -12.88
N PRO A 14 -3.97 11.75 -12.30
CA PRO A 14 -4.89 11.30 -11.25
C PRO A 14 -5.72 10.06 -11.61
N SER A 15 -6.19 9.96 -12.86
CA SER A 15 -6.93 8.79 -13.33
C SER A 15 -6.07 7.52 -13.37
N LYS A 16 -4.84 7.63 -13.86
CA LYS A 16 -3.90 6.51 -13.90
C LYS A 16 -3.39 6.14 -12.51
N ALA A 17 -3.06 7.12 -11.67
CA ALA A 17 -2.72 6.89 -10.27
C ALA A 17 -3.83 6.09 -9.56
N PHE A 18 -5.10 6.45 -9.78
CA PHE A 18 -6.23 5.73 -9.22
C PHE A 18 -6.33 4.30 -9.74
N GLU A 19 -6.21 4.09 -11.07
CA GLU A 19 -6.23 2.77 -11.68
C GLU A 19 -5.12 1.85 -11.14
N GLU A 20 -3.88 2.33 -11.07
CA GLU A 20 -2.74 1.56 -10.57
C GLU A 20 -2.85 1.27 -9.07
N SER A 21 -3.38 2.21 -8.28
CA SER A 21 -3.68 1.99 -6.86
C SER A 21 -4.77 0.94 -6.64
N GLU A 22 -5.82 0.93 -7.46
CA GLU A 22 -6.87 -0.09 -7.37
C GLU A 22 -6.34 -1.47 -7.81
N TRP A 23 -5.48 -1.51 -8.82
CA TRP A 23 -4.78 -2.74 -9.20
C TRP A 23 -3.93 -3.27 -8.05
N LEU A 24 -3.15 -2.41 -7.39
CA LEU A 24 -2.35 -2.78 -6.21
C LEU A 24 -3.25 -3.30 -5.09
N ARG A 25 -4.37 -2.63 -4.79
CA ARG A 25 -5.31 -3.04 -3.74
C ARG A 25 -5.82 -4.46 -3.98
N VAL A 26 -6.36 -4.73 -5.17
CA VAL A 26 -6.96 -6.02 -5.49
C VAL A 26 -5.92 -7.13 -5.52
N THR A 27 -4.75 -6.86 -6.12
CA THR A 27 -3.69 -7.85 -6.27
C THR A 27 -3.06 -8.19 -4.92
N LEU A 28 -2.78 -7.19 -4.08
CA LEU A 28 -2.22 -7.41 -2.75
C LEU A 28 -3.21 -8.14 -1.83
N HIS A 29 -4.49 -7.77 -1.86
CA HIS A 29 -5.52 -8.46 -1.08
C HIS A 29 -5.59 -9.94 -1.46
N LYS A 30 -5.66 -10.23 -2.76
CA LYS A 30 -5.67 -11.62 -3.24
C LYS A 30 -4.42 -12.38 -2.82
N TRP A 31 -3.24 -11.78 -2.98
CA TRP A 31 -1.99 -12.43 -2.56
C TRP A 31 -1.98 -12.73 -1.06
N LEU A 32 -2.49 -11.83 -0.22
CA LEU A 32 -2.60 -12.07 1.22
C LEU A 32 -3.57 -13.21 1.55
N ASP A 33 -4.71 -13.29 0.86
CA ASP A 33 -5.68 -14.39 1.05
C ASP A 33 -5.17 -15.74 0.50
N ASP A 34 -4.27 -15.72 -0.49
CA ASP A 34 -3.65 -16.93 -1.04
C ASP A 34 -2.51 -17.44 -0.12
N GLU A 35 -1.73 -16.53 0.47
CA GLU A 35 -0.60 -16.88 1.36
C GLU A 35 -1.00 -17.11 2.82
N TYR A 36 -2.06 -16.44 3.29
CA TYR A 36 -2.56 -16.49 4.67
C TYR A 36 -4.04 -16.86 4.72
N CYS A 37 -4.58 -17.07 5.92
CA CYS A 37 -6.03 -17.23 6.05
C CYS A 37 -6.73 -15.92 5.63
N PRO A 38 -7.85 -15.98 4.88
CA PRO A 38 -8.64 -14.81 4.60
C PRO A 38 -9.16 -14.16 5.88
N GLU A 39 -8.78 -12.91 6.10
CA GLU A 39 -9.15 -12.14 7.30
C GLU A 39 -9.51 -10.70 6.95
N PRO A 40 -10.40 -10.03 7.72
CA PRO A 40 -10.70 -8.61 7.52
C PRO A 40 -9.46 -7.72 7.54
N THR A 41 -8.41 -8.11 8.26
CA THR A 41 -7.11 -7.43 8.28
C THR A 41 -6.46 -7.37 6.90
N ASN A 42 -6.57 -8.41 6.07
CA ASN A 42 -6.00 -8.43 4.71
C ASN A 42 -6.64 -7.35 3.83
N VAL A 43 -7.97 -7.16 3.97
CA VAL A 43 -8.72 -6.10 3.30
C VAL A 43 -8.16 -4.74 3.72
N GLU A 44 -7.97 -4.49 5.01
CA GLU A 44 -7.48 -3.20 5.51
C GLU A 44 -6.02 -2.93 5.13
N VAL A 45 -5.15 -3.94 5.21
CA VAL A 45 -3.74 -3.84 4.72
C VAL A 45 -3.72 -3.44 3.25
N SER A 46 -4.53 -4.07 2.41
CA SER A 46 -4.58 -3.75 0.98
C SER A 46 -5.06 -2.31 0.71
N LYS A 47 -6.03 -1.82 1.49
CA LYS A 47 -6.54 -0.45 1.39
C LYS A 47 -5.50 0.58 1.81
N VAL A 48 -4.79 0.33 2.92
CA VAL A 48 -3.73 1.23 3.41
C VAL A 48 -2.61 1.33 2.37
N ALA A 49 -2.12 0.20 1.85
CA ALA A 49 -1.08 0.19 0.83
C ALA A 49 -1.50 0.96 -0.44
N ALA A 50 -2.70 0.67 -0.97
CA ALA A 50 -3.23 1.32 -2.16
C ALA A 50 -3.42 2.83 -1.99
N ARG A 51 -3.91 3.25 -0.82
CA ARG A 51 -4.07 4.66 -0.48
C ARG A 51 -2.72 5.37 -0.42
N THR A 52 -1.74 4.82 0.29
CA THR A 52 -0.41 5.41 0.41
C THR A 52 0.27 5.50 -0.97
N TYR A 53 0.10 4.47 -1.80
CA TYR A 53 0.58 4.47 -3.18
C TYR A 53 -0.06 5.59 -4.01
N TYR A 54 -1.39 5.74 -3.92
CA TYR A 54 -2.13 6.79 -4.63
C TYR A 54 -1.65 8.19 -4.24
N GLU A 55 -1.55 8.44 -2.93
CA GLU A 55 -1.11 9.72 -2.39
C GLU A 55 0.32 10.05 -2.85
N SER A 56 1.23 9.07 -2.85
CA SER A 56 2.59 9.24 -3.39
C SER A 56 2.60 9.62 -4.88
N LEU A 57 1.78 8.98 -5.71
CA LEU A 57 1.70 9.32 -7.14
C LEU A 57 1.12 10.74 -7.36
N LEU A 58 0.14 11.15 -6.55
CA LEU A 58 -0.39 12.51 -6.58
C LEU A 58 0.64 13.57 -6.13
N GLU A 59 1.50 13.21 -5.18
CA GLU A 59 2.65 14.00 -4.72
C GLU A 59 3.80 14.05 -5.75
N LYS A 60 3.62 13.42 -6.93
CA LYS A 60 4.64 13.29 -7.99
C LYS A 60 5.88 12.52 -7.55
N GLN A 61 5.75 11.70 -6.50
CA GLN A 61 6.81 10.84 -6.06
C GLN A 61 7.05 9.76 -7.10
N ARG A 62 8.32 9.63 -7.50
CA ARG A 62 8.70 8.79 -8.64
C ARG A 62 9.62 7.64 -8.30
N ASP A 63 10.39 7.75 -7.22
CA ASP A 63 11.28 6.69 -6.77
C ASP A 63 10.46 5.59 -6.11
N LEU A 64 10.48 4.39 -6.69
CA LEU A 64 9.69 3.26 -6.21
C LEU A 64 10.18 2.77 -4.83
N GLY A 65 11.46 2.94 -4.52
CA GLY A 65 12.03 2.64 -3.21
C GLY A 65 11.44 3.53 -2.12
N GLU A 66 11.37 4.84 -2.36
CA GLU A 66 10.74 5.81 -1.43
C GLU A 66 9.25 5.54 -1.27
N ILE A 67 8.53 5.23 -2.35
CA ILE A 67 7.11 4.85 -2.28
C ILE A 67 6.94 3.58 -1.45
N SER A 68 7.78 2.57 -1.68
CA SER A 68 7.75 1.29 -0.95
C SER A 68 8.03 1.48 0.54
N LEU A 69 9.02 2.31 0.88
CA LEU A 69 9.33 2.65 2.27
C LEU A 69 8.18 3.42 2.95
N LYS A 70 7.51 4.34 2.24
CA LYS A 70 6.33 5.04 2.76
C LYS A 70 5.20 4.05 3.06
N MET A 71 4.90 3.13 2.14
CA MET A 71 3.90 2.08 2.36
C MET A 71 4.24 1.18 3.55
N ALA A 72 5.50 0.72 3.66
CA ALA A 72 5.93 -0.13 4.77
C ALA A 72 5.73 0.56 6.14
N ARG A 73 6.06 1.85 6.23
CA ARG A 73 5.85 2.65 7.46
C ARG A 73 4.37 2.81 7.81
N GLU A 74 3.52 3.12 6.83
CA GLU A 74 2.07 3.25 7.07
C GLU A 74 1.43 1.93 7.52
N LEU A 75 1.87 0.81 6.93
CA LEU A 75 1.43 -0.53 7.33
C LEU A 75 1.91 -0.90 8.73
N GLU A 76 3.15 -0.60 9.09
CA GLU A 76 3.67 -0.80 10.45
C GLU A 76 2.84 -0.03 11.49
N LEU A 77 2.57 1.25 11.23
CA LEU A 77 1.73 2.08 12.10
C LEU A 77 0.30 1.53 12.20
N PHE A 78 -0.25 1.01 11.11
CA PHE A 78 -1.56 0.36 11.12
C PHE A 78 -1.57 -0.90 12.00
N LEU A 79 -0.58 -1.79 11.84
CA LEU A 79 -0.49 -3.03 12.62
C LEU A 79 -0.30 -2.75 14.13
N ILE A 80 0.50 -1.75 14.48
CA ILE A 80 0.66 -1.28 15.86
C ILE A 80 -0.69 -0.83 16.44
N ARG A 81 -1.48 -0.05 15.69
CA ARG A 81 -2.82 0.40 16.14
C ARG A 81 -3.75 -0.78 16.39
N ILE A 82 -3.78 -1.76 15.49
CA ILE A 82 -4.59 -2.98 15.66
C ILE A 82 -4.18 -3.73 16.93
N ALA A 83 -2.87 -3.89 17.17
CA ALA A 83 -2.37 -4.54 18.37
C ALA A 83 -2.86 -3.81 19.64
N PHE A 84 -2.74 -2.48 19.70
CA PHE A 84 -3.23 -1.70 20.84
C PHE A 84 -4.76 -1.79 21.03
N MET A 85 -5.54 -1.78 19.95
CA MET A 85 -6.99 -1.96 20.03
C MET A 85 -7.36 -3.35 20.56
N GLY A 86 -6.63 -4.40 20.13
CA GLY A 86 -6.81 -5.76 20.64
C GLY A 86 -6.50 -5.92 22.13
N HIS A 87 -5.58 -5.12 22.67
CA HIS A 87 -5.22 -5.12 24.09
C HIS A 87 -6.17 -4.33 25.01
N SER A 88 -7.16 -3.60 24.48
CA SER A 88 -8.09 -2.79 25.27
C SER A 88 -9.43 -3.50 25.59
N HIS A 89 -9.48 -4.81 25.40
CA HIS A 89 -10.63 -5.68 25.76
C HIS A 89 -10.24 -6.79 26.78
N GLN A 90 -9.17 -6.60 27.57
CA GLN A 90 -8.85 -7.42 28.75
C GLN A 90 -9.06 -6.65 30.04
#